data_AF-A0A9Q3JYG2-F1
#
_entry.id   AF-A0A9Q3JYG2-F1
#
_cell.length_a   1.000
_cell.length_b   1.000
_cell.length_c   1.000
_cell.angle_alpha   90.00
_cell.angle_beta   90.00
_cell.angle_gamma   90.00
#
_symmetry.space_group_name_H-M   'P 1'
#
loop_
_entity.id
_entity.type
_entity.pdbx_description
1 polymer ?
#
loop_
_entity_poly.entity_id
_entity_poly.type
_entity_poly.pdbx_seq_one_letter_code
_entity_poly.pdbx_strand_id
1 'polypeptide(L)'
;MDWVTGLVPGGKENYNACLIIVDRFSKSMRCLPCHKEDTAMDTALLFWNNIISTCGVPKIIISDRDPKFTSDFWTNLYDMLGTKLAFSTAYHPQTDGLDERMIQTMEEILKRLFSYGIEYKDHKGYTHDWVTLLPAVQLAYNTCQHSTTGKHLHW
;
A
#
# COMPACT_ATOMS: atom_id res chain seq x y z
N MET A 1 -4.00 -4.97 -2.65
CA MET A 1 -2.89 -4.48 -1.81
C MET A 1 -1.65 -5.24 -2.20
N ASP A 2 -0.50 -4.56 -2.18
CA ASP A 2 0.76 -5.12 -2.64
C ASP A 2 1.96 -4.45 -1.95
N TRP A 3 3.11 -5.13 -1.93
CA TRP A 3 4.31 -4.66 -1.26
C TRP A 3 5.33 -4.08 -2.24
N VAL A 4 5.78 -2.86 -1.94
CA VAL A 4 7.04 -2.34 -2.48
C VAL A 4 8.16 -2.75 -1.54
N THR A 5 9.02 -3.65 -1.99
CA THR A 5 10.19 -4.11 -1.20
C THR A 5 11.50 -3.71 -1.87
N GLY A 6 12.61 -3.81 -1.11
CA GLY A 6 13.95 -3.48 -1.59
C GLY A 6 14.24 -1.98 -1.60
N LEU A 7 13.52 -1.21 -0.79
CA LEU A 7 13.78 0.21 -0.62
C LEU A 7 15.01 0.42 0.26
N VAL A 8 15.72 1.52 0.05
CA VAL A 8 16.77 1.95 0.99
C VAL A 8 16.14 2.29 2.34
N PRO A 9 16.83 2.08 3.47
CA PRO A 9 16.31 2.44 4.79
C PRO A 9 15.87 3.91 4.85
N GLY A 10 14.61 4.15 5.22
CA GLY A 10 14.02 5.49 5.33
C GLY A 10 13.30 5.71 6.65
N GLY A 11 13.09 6.98 7.00
CA GLY A 11 12.45 7.40 8.24
C GLY A 11 13.28 7.10 9.49
N LYS A 12 12.72 7.45 10.65
CA LYS A 12 13.36 7.22 11.96
C LYS A 12 13.51 5.74 12.31
N GLU A 13 12.61 4.90 11.80
CA GLU A 13 12.55 3.45 12.08
C GLU A 13 13.28 2.60 11.02
N ASN A 14 14.01 3.22 10.08
CA ASN A 14 14.73 2.52 9.02
C ASN A 14 13.85 1.56 8.19
N TYR A 15 12.66 2.01 7.81
CA TYR A 15 11.72 1.25 6.98
C TYR A 15 12.39 0.90 5.64
N ASN A 16 12.23 -0.35 5.20
CA ASN A 16 12.83 -0.88 3.98
C ASN A 16 11.79 -1.42 2.98
N ALA A 17 10.50 -1.26 3.30
CA ALA A 17 9.37 -1.65 2.48
C ALA A 17 8.18 -0.68 2.67
N CYS A 18 7.23 -0.73 1.75
CA CYS A 18 5.99 0.03 1.83
C CYS A 18 4.80 -0.84 1.37
N LEU A 19 3.72 -0.87 2.16
CA LEU A 19 2.47 -1.51 1.78
C LEU A 19 1.59 -0.52 1.02
N ILE A 20 1.22 -0.84 -0.21
CA ILE A 20 0.27 -0.08 -1.00
C ILE A 20 -1.13 -0.69 -0.85
N ILE A 21 -2.09 0.14 -0.48
CA ILE A 21 -3.50 -0.23 -0.37
C ILE A 21 -4.30 0.73 -1.21
N VAL A 22 -5.13 0.21 -2.11
CA VAL A 22 -6.04 1.01 -2.92
C VAL A 22 -7.47 0.58 -2.61
N ASP A 23 -8.31 1.53 -2.22
CA ASP A 23 -9.73 1.29 -2.12
C ASP A 23 -10.36 1.21 -3.51
N ARG A 24 -11.03 0.09 -3.81
CA ARG A 24 -11.57 -0.16 -5.14
C ARG A 24 -12.75 0.74 -5.50
N PHE A 25 -13.49 1.24 -4.51
CA PHE A 25 -14.63 2.10 -4.75
C PHE A 25 -14.21 3.54 -5.02
N SER A 26 -13.49 4.15 -4.09
CA SER A 26 -13.03 5.53 -4.21
C SER A 26 -11.84 5.67 -5.15
N LYS A 27 -11.04 4.61 -5.37
CA LYS A 27 -9.71 4.65 -5.99
C LYS A 27 -8.64 5.35 -5.15
N SER A 28 -8.96 5.72 -3.90
CA SER A 28 -7.96 6.32 -3.01
C SER A 28 -6.88 5.31 -2.62
N MET A 29 -5.62 5.77 -2.62
CA MET A 29 -4.45 4.99 -2.24
C MET A 29 -3.93 5.44 -0.89
N ARG A 30 -3.47 4.45 -0.12
CA ARG A 30 -2.58 4.65 1.01
C ARG A 30 -1.25 3.92 0.82
N CYS A 31 -0.19 4.56 1.26
CA CYS A 31 1.17 4.03 1.29
C CYS A 31 1.62 3.98 2.74
N LEU A 32 1.84 2.78 3.27
CA LEU A 32 2.18 2.56 4.66
C LEU A 32 3.63 2.07 4.77
N PRO A 33 4.55 2.86 5.36
CA PRO A 33 5.94 2.43 5.55
C PRO A 33 5.98 1.26 6.55
N CYS A 34 6.86 0.30 6.29
CA CYS A 34 6.90 -0.97 6.99
C CYS A 34 8.27 -1.65 6.80
N HIS A 35 8.44 -2.82 7.39
CA HIS A 35 9.62 -3.65 7.18
C HIS A 35 9.26 -4.87 6.35
N LYS A 36 10.15 -5.27 5.45
CA LYS A 36 10.00 -6.51 4.67
C LYS A 36 9.87 -7.72 5.60
N GLU A 37 10.56 -7.66 6.73
CA GLU A 37 10.64 -8.65 7.78
C GLU A 37 9.41 -8.66 8.72
N ASP A 38 8.48 -7.71 8.56
CA ASP A 38 7.26 -7.65 9.36
C ASP A 38 6.52 -8.98 9.33
N THR A 39 6.03 -9.42 10.48
CA THR A 39 5.22 -10.63 10.57
C THR A 39 3.81 -10.37 10.05
N ALA A 40 3.01 -11.44 9.92
CA ALA A 40 1.58 -11.29 9.66
C ALA A 40 0.85 -10.49 10.75
N MET A 41 1.32 -10.58 12.01
CA MET A 41 0.77 -9.83 13.13
C MET A 41 1.11 -8.34 13.02
N ASP A 42 2.36 -8.00 12.73
CA ASP A 42 2.79 -6.61 12.51
C ASP A 42 2.01 -5.98 11.34
N THR A 43 1.84 -6.75 10.26
CA THR A 43 1.04 -6.34 9.09
C THR A 43 -0.42 -6.11 9.47
N ALA A 44 -1.02 -6.96 10.30
CA ALA A 44 -2.40 -6.77 10.74
C ALA A 44 -2.57 -5.54 11.64
N LEU A 45 -1.61 -5.27 12.52
CA LEU A 45 -1.61 -4.05 13.34
C LEU A 45 -1.45 -2.80 12.47
N LEU A 46 -0.54 -2.83 11.48
CA LEU A 46 -0.37 -1.77 10.50
C LEU A 46 -1.68 -1.49 9.75
N PHE A 47 -2.34 -2.54 9.26
CA PHE A 47 -3.61 -2.43 8.55
C PHE A 47 -4.74 -1.94 9.47
N TRP A 48 -4.82 -2.45 10.69
CA TRP A 48 -5.84 -2.05 11.66
C TRP A 48 -5.75 -0.56 11.98
N ASN A 49 -4.55 -0.09 12.32
CA ASN A 49 -4.31 1.29 12.74
C ASN A 49 -4.49 2.30 11.62
N ASN A 50 -4.26 1.91 10.36
CA ASN A 50 -4.27 2.84 9.24
C ASN A 50 -5.48 2.70 8.30
N ILE A 51 -6.19 1.57 8.33
CA ILE A 51 -7.33 1.33 7.44
C ILE A 51 -8.59 1.13 8.26
N ILE A 52 -8.62 0.11 9.13
CA ILE A 52 -9.84 -0.26 9.87
C ILE A 52 -10.28 0.87 10.79
N SER A 53 -9.35 1.50 11.52
CA SER A 53 -9.64 2.61 12.43
C SER A 53 -10.25 3.83 11.72
N THR A 54 -9.91 4.06 10.45
CA THR A 54 -10.34 5.25 9.70
C THR A 54 -11.51 5.01 8.75
N CYS A 55 -11.64 3.79 8.20
CA CYS A 55 -12.58 3.46 7.14
C CYS A 55 -13.56 2.35 7.53
N GLY A 56 -13.33 1.68 8.67
CA GLY A 56 -14.06 0.49 9.08
C GLY A 56 -13.52 -0.80 8.46
N VAL A 57 -14.16 -1.91 8.81
CA VAL A 57 -13.75 -3.25 8.35
C VAL A 57 -14.12 -3.42 6.86
N PRO A 58 -13.17 -3.76 5.99
CA PRO A 58 -13.45 -3.98 4.56
C PRO A 58 -14.26 -5.26 4.36
N LYS A 59 -15.16 -5.26 3.37
CA LYS A 59 -15.92 -6.47 2.99
C LYS A 59 -15.07 -7.50 2.27
N ILE A 60 -14.15 -7.04 1.43
CA ILE A 60 -13.28 -7.89 0.62
C ILE A 60 -11.87 -7.29 0.66
N ILE A 61 -10.87 -8.13 0.91
CA ILE A 61 -9.47 -7.77 0.74
C ILE A 61 -8.91 -8.58 -0.43
N ILE A 62 -8.30 -7.87 -1.38
CA ILE A 62 -7.62 -8.46 -2.53
C ILE A 62 -6.12 -8.22 -2.38
N SER A 63 -5.33 -9.29 -2.37
CA SER A 63 -3.87 -9.23 -2.25
C SER A 63 -3.19 -10.28 -3.13
N ASP A 64 -1.88 -10.17 -3.27
CA ASP A 64 -1.06 -11.28 -3.76
C ASP A 64 -1.03 -12.43 -2.74
N ARG A 65 -0.24 -13.46 -3.06
CA ARG A 65 -0.04 -14.64 -2.21
C ARG A 65 1.17 -14.51 -1.28
N ASP A 66 1.51 -13.30 -0.86
CA ASP A 66 2.56 -13.11 0.14
C ASP A 66 2.24 -13.96 1.40
N PRO A 67 3.25 -14.63 2.00
CA PRO A 67 3.07 -15.48 3.18
C PRO A 67 2.35 -14.78 4.34
N LYS A 68 2.48 -13.45 4.47
CA LYS A 68 1.82 -12.67 5.51
C LYS A 68 0.29 -12.70 5.35
N PHE A 69 -0.20 -12.58 4.12
CA PHE A 69 -1.64 -12.58 3.81
C PHE A 69 -2.26 -13.97 3.71
N THR A 70 -1.43 -15.00 3.52
CA THR A 70 -1.86 -16.41 3.45
C THR A 70 -1.66 -17.17 4.76
N SER A 71 -1.09 -16.51 5.78
CA SER A 71 -0.90 -17.09 7.11
C SER A 71 -2.22 -17.39 7.82
N ASP A 72 -2.23 -18.44 8.65
CA ASP A 72 -3.39 -18.82 9.47
C ASP A 72 -3.86 -17.65 10.35
N PHE A 73 -2.92 -16.86 10.87
CA PHE A 73 -3.25 -15.68 11.67
C PHE A 73 -4.08 -14.68 10.86
N TRP A 74 -3.62 -14.30 9.67
CA TRP A 74 -4.32 -13.33 8.82
C TRP A 74 -5.68 -13.87 8.37
N THR A 75 -5.73 -15.13 7.92
CA THR A 75 -6.97 -15.75 7.44
C THR A 75 -8.01 -15.84 8.55
N ASN A 76 -7.63 -16.30 9.74
CA ASN A 76 -8.56 -16.43 10.87
C ASN A 76 -9.01 -15.07 11.40
N LEU A 77 -8.12 -14.07 11.44
CA LEU A 77 -8.47 -12.71 11.86
C LEU A 77 -9.58 -12.12 10.98
N TYR A 78 -9.44 -12.21 9.66
CA TYR A 78 -10.41 -11.62 8.74
C TYR A 78 -11.67 -12.47 8.58
N ASP A 79 -11.60 -13.79 8.79
CA ASP A 79 -12.81 -14.62 8.92
C ASP A 79 -13.67 -14.19 10.11
N MET A 80 -13.05 -13.97 11.28
CA MET A 80 -13.76 -13.46 12.47
C MET A 80 -14.36 -12.06 12.26
N LEU A 81 -13.71 -11.21 11.45
CA LEU A 81 -14.20 -9.88 11.11
C LEU A 81 -15.28 -9.91 10.00
N GLY A 82 -15.57 -11.08 9.41
CA GLY A 82 -16.52 -11.23 8.31
C GLY A 82 -16.01 -10.67 6.98
N THR A 83 -14.69 -10.52 6.83
CA THR A 83 -14.03 -10.04 5.61
C THR A 83 -13.67 -11.21 4.72
N LYS A 84 -14.09 -11.16 3.45
CA LYS A 84 -13.69 -12.14 2.44
C LYS A 84 -12.29 -11.84 1.93
N LEU A 85 -11.38 -12.81 2.05
CA LEU A 85 -10.06 -12.75 1.42
C LEU A 85 -10.12 -13.30 -0.01
N ALA A 86 -9.52 -12.58 -0.96
CA ALA A 86 -9.34 -13.03 -2.33
C ALA A 86 -7.88 -12.82 -2.74
N PHE A 87 -7.22 -13.90 -3.16
CA PHE A 87 -5.83 -13.82 -3.57
C PHE A 87 -5.73 -13.74 -5.09
N SER A 88 -4.99 -12.76 -5.60
CA SER A 88 -4.68 -12.67 -7.02
C SER A 88 -3.85 -13.89 -7.42
N THR A 89 -4.17 -14.45 -8.58
CA THR A 89 -3.31 -15.42 -9.24
C THR A 89 -2.46 -14.66 -10.25
N ALA A 90 -1.16 -14.97 -10.32
CA ALA A 90 -0.38 -14.63 -11.50
C ALA A 90 -1.17 -15.15 -12.71
N TYR A 91 -1.61 -14.24 -13.59
CA TYR A 91 -2.41 -14.53 -14.80
C TYR A 91 -3.87 -14.97 -14.61
N HIS A 92 -4.76 -14.13 -14.05
CA HIS A 92 -6.18 -14.15 -14.47
C HIS A 92 -6.82 -12.74 -14.40
N PRO A 93 -6.70 -11.93 -15.46
CA PRO A 93 -7.38 -10.64 -15.54
C PRO A 93 -8.85 -10.89 -15.90
N GLN A 94 -9.67 -11.23 -14.92
CA GLN A 94 -11.11 -11.23 -15.10
C GLN A 94 -11.71 -10.09 -14.29
N THR A 95 -12.15 -9.07 -15.04
CA THR A 95 -12.92 -7.88 -14.62
C THR A 95 -12.19 -6.73 -13.89
N ASP A 96 -11.03 -6.95 -13.26
CA ASP A 96 -10.36 -5.93 -12.41
C ASP A 96 -8.95 -5.47 -12.84
N GLY A 97 -8.55 -5.76 -14.08
CA GLY A 97 -7.20 -5.49 -14.56
C GLY A 97 -6.78 -4.00 -14.63
N LEU A 98 -7.67 -3.05 -14.30
CA LEU A 98 -7.33 -1.63 -14.16
C LEU A 98 -6.74 -1.33 -12.77
N ASP A 99 -7.36 -1.86 -11.70
CA ASP A 99 -6.88 -1.64 -10.33
C ASP A 99 -5.54 -2.35 -10.12
N GLU A 100 -5.40 -3.57 -10.67
CA GLU A 100 -4.13 -4.31 -10.64
C GLU A 100 -3.02 -3.59 -11.41
N ARG A 101 -3.30 -3.11 -12.63
CA ARG A 101 -2.32 -2.34 -13.43
C ARG A 101 -1.93 -1.03 -12.73
N MET A 102 -2.87 -0.40 -12.04
CA MET A 102 -2.62 0.86 -11.35
C MET A 102 -1.75 0.63 -10.10
N ILE A 103 -2.01 -0.43 -9.33
CA ILE A 103 -1.15 -0.83 -8.22
C ILE A 103 0.27 -1.15 -8.73
N GLN A 104 0.42 -1.92 -9.80
CA GLN A 104 1.72 -2.23 -10.42
C GLN A 104 2.44 -0.96 -10.91
N THR A 105 1.73 -0.06 -11.59
CA THR A 105 2.29 1.21 -12.04
C THR A 105 2.79 2.02 -10.85
N MET A 106 2.04 2.04 -9.75
CA MET A 106 2.45 2.73 -8.54
C MET A 106 3.61 2.07 -7.84
N GLU A 107 3.63 0.74 -7.76
CA GLU A 107 4.75 -0.01 -7.25
C GLU A 107 6.05 0.33 -8.01
N GLU A 108 6.00 0.36 -9.35
CA GLU A 108 7.13 0.77 -10.17
C GLU A 108 7.56 2.21 -9.94
N ILE A 109 6.62 3.14 -9.85
CA ILE A 109 6.91 4.56 -9.56
C ILE A 109 7.58 4.68 -8.21
N LEU A 110 7.01 4.09 -7.15
CA LEU A 110 7.57 4.15 -5.81
C LEU A 110 8.96 3.49 -5.74
N LYS A 111 9.13 2.32 -6.39
CA LYS A 111 10.45 1.68 -6.51
C LYS A 111 11.45 2.60 -7.18
N ARG A 112 11.09 3.26 -8.29
CA ARG A 112 12.02 4.16 -8.98
C ARG A 112 12.32 5.43 -8.17
N LEU A 113 11.32 6.00 -7.51
CA LEU A 113 11.52 7.21 -6.70
C LEU A 113 12.38 6.91 -5.47
N PHE A 114 12.22 5.74 -4.85
CA PHE A 114 12.80 5.49 -3.52
C PHE A 114 14.01 4.56 -3.54
N SER A 115 14.13 3.64 -4.50
CA SER A 115 15.27 2.71 -4.57
C SER A 115 16.53 3.37 -5.15
N TYR A 116 16.37 4.37 -6.02
CA TYR A 116 17.49 5.14 -6.56
C TYR A 116 17.91 6.30 -5.66
N GLY A 117 17.29 6.42 -4.49
CA GLY A 117 17.69 7.39 -3.48
C GLY A 117 17.56 8.82 -3.99
N ILE A 118 16.33 9.28 -4.24
CA ILE A 118 16.11 10.71 -4.48
C ILE A 118 16.65 11.46 -3.26
N GLU A 119 17.80 12.11 -3.46
CA GLU A 119 18.31 13.11 -2.54
C GLU A 119 17.45 14.35 -2.70
N TYR A 120 16.77 14.73 -1.63
CA TYR A 120 16.13 16.02 -1.54
C TYR A 120 16.59 16.72 -0.27
N LYS A 121 16.52 18.05 -0.30
CA LYS A 121 17.03 18.88 0.77
C LYS A 121 15.94 19.12 1.81
N ASP A 122 16.17 18.71 3.05
CA ASP A 122 15.37 19.10 4.20
C ASP A 122 16.08 20.20 5.02
N HIS A 123 15.54 20.52 6.20
CA HIS A 123 16.10 21.52 7.11
C HIS A 123 17.45 21.10 7.73
N LYS A 124 17.90 19.85 7.53
CA LYS A 124 19.16 19.28 8.04
C LYS A 124 20.19 19.00 6.94
N GLY A 125 19.81 19.03 5.66
CA GLY A 125 20.72 18.80 4.54
C GLY A 125 20.10 17.93 3.45
N TYR A 126 20.93 17.24 2.66
CA TYR A 126 20.45 16.23 1.72
C TYR A 126 20.06 14.97 2.49
N THR A 127 18.85 14.46 2.24
CA THR A 127 18.30 13.26 2.85
C THR A 127 17.70 12.34 1.79
N HIS A 128 17.70 11.05 2.09
CA HIS A 128 17.09 9.98 1.30
C HIS A 128 15.80 9.47 1.96
N ASP A 129 15.21 10.26 2.86
CA ASP A 129 14.08 9.85 3.70
C ASP A 129 12.74 9.82 2.93
N TRP A 130 12.61 8.82 2.07
CA TRP A 130 11.42 8.60 1.26
C TRP A 130 10.12 8.50 2.07
N VAL A 131 10.17 8.17 3.35
CA VAL A 131 9.00 8.05 4.23
C VAL A 131 8.30 9.40 4.38
N THR A 132 9.07 10.49 4.45
CA THR A 132 8.51 11.85 4.55
C THR A 132 7.88 12.32 3.23
N LEU A 133 8.17 11.67 2.11
CA LEU A 133 7.57 11.95 0.80
C LEU A 133 6.24 11.22 0.59
N LEU A 134 5.94 10.16 1.36
CA LEU A 134 4.72 9.38 1.21
C LEU A 134 3.43 10.21 1.27
N PRO A 135 3.27 11.21 2.18
CA PRO A 135 2.07 12.05 2.17
C PRO A 135 1.91 12.83 0.86
N ALA A 136 3.01 13.34 0.28
CA ALA A 136 2.98 14.07 -0.98
C ALA A 136 2.62 13.14 -2.15
N VAL A 137 3.15 11.92 -2.19
CA VAL A 137 2.82 10.93 -3.22
C VAL A 137 1.36 10.50 -3.13
N GLN A 138 0.86 10.22 -1.92
CA GLN A 138 -0.55 9.89 -1.71
C GLN A 138 -1.46 11.04 -2.14
N LEU A 139 -1.11 12.29 -1.80
CA LEU A 139 -1.88 13.47 -2.20
C LEU A 139 -1.89 13.62 -3.73
N ALA A 140 -0.73 13.55 -4.38
CA ALA A 140 -0.61 13.68 -5.83
C ALA A 140 -1.47 12.63 -6.54
N TYR A 141 -1.43 11.38 -6.08
CA TYR A 141 -2.23 10.32 -6.66
C TYR A 141 -3.73 10.50 -6.39
N ASN A 142 -4.13 10.74 -5.15
CA ASN A 142 -5.55 10.85 -4.77
C ASN A 142 -6.22 12.08 -5.40
N THR A 143 -5.43 13.09 -5.81
CA THR A 143 -5.92 14.28 -6.52
C THR A 143 -5.87 14.13 -8.05
N CYS A 144 -5.21 13.10 -8.61
CA CYS A 144 -5.29 12.82 -10.04
C CYS A 144 -6.70 12.35 -10.44
N GLN A 145 -7.19 12.81 -11.60
CA GLN A 145 -8.46 12.30 -12.13
C GLN A 145 -8.28 10.86 -12.61
N HIS A 146 -8.99 9.93 -12.00
CA HIS A 146 -9.11 8.58 -12.53
C HIS A 146 -10.19 8.55 -13.60
N SER A 147 -9.85 8.00 -14.77
CA SER A 147 -10.75 7.89 -15.93
C SER A 147 -12.04 7.12 -15.63
N THR A 148 -12.06 6.31 -14.57
CA THR A 148 -13.22 5.54 -14.11
C THR A 148 -14.16 6.28 -13.15
N THR A 149 -13.72 7.33 -12.47
CA THR A 149 -14.56 8.07 -11.48
C THR A 149 -14.99 9.46 -11.96
N GLY A 150 -14.27 10.06 -12.91
CA GLY A 150 -14.63 11.37 -13.49
C GLY A 150 -14.63 12.55 -12.49
N LYS A 151 -14.09 12.36 -11.27
CA LYS A 151 -14.03 13.36 -10.20
C LYS A 151 -12.73 13.25 -9.41
N HIS A 152 -12.29 14.38 -8.84
CA HIS A 152 -11.21 14.45 -7.85
C HIS A 152 -11.70 14.00 -6.47
N LEU A 153 -10.88 13.28 -5.70
CA LEU A 153 -11.21 12.88 -4.34
C LEU A 153 -10.63 13.89 -3.34
N HIS A 154 -11.53 14.61 -2.67
CA HIS A 154 -11.24 15.27 -1.40
C HIS A 154 -11.97 14.50 -0.29
N TRP A 155 -11.26 14.24 0.79
CA TRP A 155 -11.89 13.94 2.09
C TRP A 155 -12.45 15.24 2.66
#